data_AF-A0A1H4AEL2-F1
#
_entry.id   AF-A0A1H4AEL2-F1
#
_cell.length_a   1.000
_cell.length_b   1.000
_cell.length_c   1.000
_cell.angle_alpha   90.00
_cell.angle_beta   90.00
_cell.angle_gamma   90.00
#
_symmetry.space_group_name_H-M   'P 1'
#
loop_
_entity.id
_entity.type
_entity.pdbx_description
1 polymer ?
#
loop_
_entity_poly.entity_id
_entity_poly.type
_entity_poly.pdbx_seq_one_letter_code
_entity_poly.pdbx_strand_id
1 'polypeptide(L)'
;MSIAAAAAILAVAAFGAVSGAAAGPVLTGEATFRERIMPPPGARFTATLSDVSRADAPSVELGRFEIEDAGAPPYRFAIPYDPAAVSARGRYAVRATLHAPGSVGERLMFTTDSHHPAFGPEAEPALRIVMVRVAEHAAPLRMVGALWRLTALGGEAFAPGEAHVVLDAEGRIAGSGGCNRLGGQAIARDDGAFLAGRLISTMRACPEPAMRRERALFDALEAARGWRIEGDALTLSDASGAPLARFRADPS
;
A
#
# COMPACT_ATOMS: atom_id res chain seq x y z
N MET A 1 -64.01 24.31 67.83
CA MET A 1 -63.71 22.93 67.38
C MET A 1 -63.32 23.04 65.91
N SER A 2 -62.04 23.33 65.61
CA SER A 2 -60.96 22.34 65.40
C SER A 2 -61.40 21.22 64.47
N ILE A 3 -60.82 21.16 63.27
CA ILE A 3 -59.93 20.09 62.78
C ILE A 3 -59.35 20.53 61.43
N ALA A 4 -58.02 20.60 61.36
CA ALA A 4 -57.24 20.77 60.14
C ALA A 4 -57.23 19.46 59.34
N ALA A 5 -57.39 19.53 58.02
CA ALA A 5 -57.19 18.40 57.12
C ALA A 5 -55.90 18.63 56.31
N ALA A 6 -54.89 17.80 56.56
CA ALA A 6 -53.60 17.81 55.89
C ALA A 6 -53.73 17.25 54.47
N ALA A 7 -53.20 17.98 53.48
CA ALA A 7 -53.08 17.51 52.11
C ALA A 7 -51.84 16.61 51.96
N ALA A 8 -52.05 15.33 51.71
CA ALA A 8 -50.98 14.40 51.35
C ALA A 8 -50.68 14.54 49.84
N ILE A 9 -49.48 15.02 49.52
CA ILE A 9 -48.97 15.07 48.14
C ILE A 9 -48.51 13.66 47.76
N LEU A 10 -49.26 13.00 46.88
CA LEU A 10 -48.87 11.72 46.28
C LEU A 10 -47.88 12.01 45.13
N ALA A 11 -46.58 11.86 45.39
CA ALA A 11 -45.56 11.93 44.35
C ALA A 11 -45.61 10.65 43.49
N VAL A 12 -46.25 10.73 42.32
CA VAL A 12 -46.17 9.69 41.29
C VAL A 12 -44.79 9.80 40.63
N ALA A 13 -43.87 8.91 41.03
CA ALA A 13 -42.62 8.72 40.32
C ALA A 13 -42.92 8.04 38.98
N ALA A 14 -42.93 8.82 37.90
CA ALA A 14 -42.96 8.29 36.55
C ALA A 14 -41.64 7.55 36.30
N PHE A 15 -41.68 6.22 36.35
CA PHE A 15 -40.65 5.36 35.79
C PHE A 15 -40.67 5.56 34.27
N GLY A 16 -39.85 6.48 33.78
CA GLY A 16 -39.54 6.57 32.35
C GLY A 16 -38.87 5.28 31.93
N ALA A 17 -39.56 4.47 31.14
CA ALA A 17 -39.00 3.30 30.50
C ALA A 17 -37.79 3.74 29.67
N VAL A 18 -36.60 3.29 30.06
CA VAL A 18 -35.42 3.35 29.20
C VAL A 18 -35.69 2.37 28.07
N SER A 19 -36.04 2.87 26.89
CA SER A 19 -36.14 2.07 25.68
C SER A 19 -34.80 1.39 25.43
N GLY A 20 -34.72 0.09 25.71
CA GLY A 20 -33.66 -0.75 25.16
C GLY A 20 -33.80 -0.73 23.65
N ALA A 21 -32.82 -0.15 22.95
CA ALA A 21 -32.71 -0.32 21.51
C ALA A 21 -32.70 -1.82 21.22
N ALA A 22 -33.74 -2.33 20.58
CA ALA A 22 -33.76 -3.70 20.10
C ALA A 22 -32.56 -3.86 19.16
N ALA A 23 -31.58 -4.67 19.56
CA ALA A 23 -30.45 -5.02 18.70
C ALA A 23 -31.04 -5.67 17.45
N GLY A 24 -30.92 -4.99 16.30
CA GLY A 24 -31.34 -5.53 15.01
C GLY A 24 -30.60 -6.84 14.69
N PRO A 25 -31.03 -7.56 13.64
CA PRO A 25 -30.31 -8.74 13.17
C PRO A 25 -28.86 -8.36 12.84
N VAL A 26 -27.95 -9.30 13.11
CA VAL A 26 -26.52 -9.15 12.84
C VAL A 26 -26.09 -10.20 11.81
N LEU A 27 -25.29 -9.78 10.84
CA LEU A 27 -24.62 -10.67 9.90
C LEU A 27 -23.25 -11.04 10.46
N THR A 28 -23.04 -12.32 10.78
CA THR A 28 -21.79 -12.80 11.39
C THR A 28 -20.87 -13.47 10.39
N GLY A 29 -19.56 -13.30 10.57
CA GLY A 29 -18.56 -13.99 9.76
C GLY A 29 -17.16 -13.91 10.34
N GLU A 30 -16.22 -14.46 9.59
CA GLU A 30 -14.80 -14.45 9.91
C GLU A 30 -13.98 -14.06 8.67
N ALA A 31 -12.98 -13.20 8.86
CA ALA A 31 -12.03 -12.81 7.82
C ALA A 31 -10.59 -13.21 8.19
N THR A 32 -9.83 -13.70 7.21
CA THR A 32 -8.42 -14.07 7.36
C THR A 32 -7.62 -13.63 6.14
N PHE A 33 -6.29 -13.74 6.18
CA PHE A 33 -5.39 -13.64 5.03
C PHE A 33 -4.33 -14.75 5.12
N ARG A 34 -3.69 -15.10 4.00
CA ARG A 34 -2.84 -16.31 3.91
C ARG A 34 -1.41 -16.06 4.40
N GLU A 35 -0.95 -14.84 4.27
CA GLU A 35 0.38 -14.39 4.59
C GLU A 35 0.62 -14.46 6.11
N ARG A 36 1.78 -14.97 6.52
CA ARG A 36 2.15 -15.06 7.94
C ARG A 36 2.80 -13.77 8.42
N ILE A 37 2.05 -12.67 8.35
CA ILE A 37 2.52 -11.36 8.79
C ILE A 37 1.66 -10.85 9.96
N MET A 38 2.30 -10.13 10.89
CA MET A 38 1.60 -9.41 11.95
C MET A 38 1.23 -8.01 11.42
N PRO A 39 -0.05 -7.62 11.43
CA PRO A 39 -0.42 -6.24 11.13
C PRO A 39 0.25 -5.27 12.11
N PRO A 40 0.66 -4.08 11.65
CA PRO A 40 1.29 -3.09 12.51
C PRO A 40 0.29 -2.58 13.58
N PRO A 41 0.78 -2.03 14.70
CA PRO A 41 -0.06 -1.26 15.62
C PRO A 41 -0.83 -0.16 14.87
N GLY A 42 -2.07 0.09 15.27
CA GLY A 42 -3.00 1.01 14.63
C GLY A 42 -3.71 0.44 13.40
N ALA A 43 -3.48 -0.82 13.04
CA ALA A 43 -4.20 -1.44 11.92
C ALA A 43 -5.70 -1.60 12.25
N ARG A 44 -6.56 -1.09 11.36
CA ARG A 44 -8.02 -1.16 11.50
C ARG A 44 -8.60 -2.17 10.52
N PHE A 45 -9.31 -3.16 11.08
CA PHE A 45 -10.13 -4.07 10.29
C PHE A 45 -11.54 -3.51 10.15
N THR A 46 -12.10 -3.57 8.93
CA THR A 46 -13.47 -3.14 8.64
C THR A 46 -14.17 -4.19 7.79
N ALA A 47 -15.35 -4.64 8.22
CA ALA A 47 -16.28 -5.45 7.43
C ALA A 47 -17.55 -4.65 7.14
N THR A 48 -17.86 -4.43 5.86
CA THR A 48 -18.99 -3.61 5.42
C THR A 48 -19.98 -4.45 4.63
N LEU A 49 -21.25 -4.40 5.00
CA LEU A 49 -22.37 -4.92 4.23
C LEU A 49 -22.86 -3.83 3.27
N SER A 50 -22.98 -4.16 1.98
CA SER A 50 -23.48 -3.20 0.99
C SER A 50 -24.48 -3.80 0.01
N ASP A 51 -25.40 -2.97 -0.45
CA ASP A 51 -26.23 -3.23 -1.63
C ASP A 51 -25.41 -2.99 -2.90
N VAL A 52 -25.20 -4.07 -3.65
CA VAL A 52 -24.43 -4.13 -4.91
C VAL A 52 -25.33 -4.43 -6.12
N SER A 53 -26.64 -4.19 -5.99
CA SER A 53 -27.62 -4.48 -7.05
C SER A 53 -27.42 -3.65 -8.32
N ARG A 54 -26.74 -2.50 -8.21
CA ARG A 54 -26.44 -1.59 -9.33
C ARG A 54 -24.96 -1.74 -9.71
N ALA A 55 -24.69 -2.26 -10.90
CA ALA A 55 -23.32 -2.49 -11.38
C ALA A 55 -22.53 -1.19 -11.60
N ASP A 56 -23.17 -0.16 -12.14
CA ASP A 56 -22.51 1.09 -12.58
C ASP A 56 -22.65 2.25 -11.57
N ALA A 57 -23.03 1.95 -10.33
CA ALA A 57 -23.19 2.96 -9.29
C ALA A 57 -22.43 2.56 -8.03
N PRO A 58 -21.98 3.53 -7.21
CA PRO A 58 -21.45 3.24 -5.89
C PRO A 58 -22.44 2.36 -5.10
N SER A 59 -21.91 1.33 -4.45
CA SER A 59 -22.69 0.47 -3.57
C SER A 59 -23.15 1.26 -2.35
N VAL A 60 -24.35 0.94 -1.86
CA VAL A 60 -24.93 1.62 -0.69
C VAL A 60 -24.57 0.81 0.55
N GLU A 61 -23.92 1.43 1.53
CA GLU A 61 -23.59 0.79 2.81
C GLU A 61 -24.86 0.59 3.65
N LEU A 62 -25.09 -0.63 4.10
CA LEU A 62 -26.24 -1.02 4.94
C LEU A 62 -25.83 -1.25 6.40
N GLY A 63 -24.54 -1.47 6.65
CA GLY A 63 -23.99 -1.72 7.97
C GLY A 63 -22.50 -1.96 7.92
N ARG A 64 -21.85 -1.76 9.07
CA ARG A 64 -20.40 -1.91 9.23
C ARG A 64 -20.03 -2.44 10.61
N PHE A 65 -18.95 -3.21 10.65
CA PHE A 65 -18.25 -3.61 11.86
C PHE A 65 -16.78 -3.24 11.75
N GLU A 66 -16.19 -2.72 12.83
CA GLU A 66 -14.80 -2.27 12.88
C GLU A 66 -14.07 -2.83 14.11
N ILE A 67 -12.80 -3.18 13.93
CA ILE A 67 -11.85 -3.49 15.01
C ILE A 67 -10.67 -2.53 14.86
N GLU A 68 -10.51 -1.63 15.82
CA GLU A 68 -9.28 -0.85 15.98
C GLU A 68 -8.16 -1.75 16.53
N ASP A 69 -6.92 -1.50 16.12
CA ASP A 69 -5.76 -2.30 16.54
C ASP A 69 -5.98 -3.82 16.36
N ALA A 70 -6.47 -4.22 15.18
CA ALA A 70 -7.05 -5.53 14.92
C ALA A 70 -6.14 -6.74 15.22
N GLY A 71 -4.81 -6.54 15.25
CA GLY A 71 -3.85 -7.60 15.58
C GLY A 71 -3.88 -8.76 14.57
N ALA A 72 -3.55 -9.97 15.02
CA ALA A 72 -3.48 -11.15 14.15
C ALA A 72 -4.87 -11.69 13.77
N PRO A 73 -5.07 -12.17 12.53
CA PRO A 73 -6.29 -12.88 12.14
C PRO A 73 -6.39 -14.25 12.87
N PRO A 74 -7.59 -14.87 12.93
CA PRO A 74 -8.82 -14.49 12.23
C PRO A 74 -9.63 -13.37 12.92
N TYR A 75 -10.23 -12.49 12.10
CA TYR A 75 -11.11 -11.41 12.55
C TYR A 75 -12.57 -11.86 12.51
N ARG A 76 -13.17 -12.03 13.69
CA ARG A 76 -14.60 -12.32 13.80
C ARG A 76 -15.40 -11.03 13.83
N PHE A 77 -16.45 -10.95 13.04
CA PHE A 77 -17.27 -9.76 12.91
C PHE A 77 -18.75 -10.05 13.03
N ALA A 78 -19.50 -9.04 13.47
CA ALA A 78 -20.96 -9.04 13.52
C ALA A 78 -21.46 -7.68 13.04
N ILE A 79 -21.97 -7.63 11.81
CA ILE A 79 -22.42 -6.39 11.16
C ILE A 79 -23.90 -6.18 11.50
N PRO A 80 -24.26 -5.18 12.31
CA PRO A 80 -25.65 -4.81 12.50
C PRO A 80 -26.22 -4.20 11.20
N TYR A 81 -27.47 -4.56 10.87
CA TYR A 81 -28.16 -4.00 9.70
C TYR A 81 -29.67 -3.88 9.94
N ASP A 82 -30.32 -3.00 9.18
CA ASP A 82 -31.79 -2.91 9.17
C ASP A 82 -32.37 -3.94 8.18
N PRO A 83 -33.18 -4.91 8.62
CA PRO A 83 -33.79 -5.90 7.73
C PRO A 83 -34.76 -5.25 6.73
N ALA A 84 -35.33 -4.09 7.03
CA ALA A 84 -36.20 -3.38 6.08
C ALA A 84 -35.43 -2.83 4.86
N ALA A 85 -34.11 -2.66 4.98
CA ALA A 85 -33.23 -2.26 3.87
C ALA A 85 -32.87 -3.42 2.93
N VAL A 86 -33.22 -4.67 3.29
CA VAL A 86 -32.92 -5.87 2.51
C VAL A 86 -34.19 -6.34 1.77
N SER A 87 -34.09 -6.50 0.45
CA SER A 87 -35.17 -6.95 -0.40
C SER A 87 -34.86 -8.32 -1.02
N ALA A 88 -35.91 -9.10 -1.33
CA ALA A 88 -35.75 -10.42 -1.93
C ALA A 88 -35.14 -10.41 -3.36
N ARG A 89 -35.08 -9.25 -4.01
CA ARG A 89 -34.51 -9.08 -5.37
C ARG A 89 -33.13 -8.41 -5.36
N GLY A 90 -32.68 -7.92 -4.21
CA GLY A 90 -31.40 -7.23 -4.09
C GLY A 90 -30.22 -8.20 -4.09
N ARG A 91 -29.04 -7.66 -4.41
CA ARG A 91 -27.76 -8.34 -4.25
C ARG A 91 -26.96 -7.62 -3.17
N TYR A 92 -26.50 -8.39 -2.19
CA TYR A 92 -25.81 -7.86 -1.02
C TYR A 92 -24.51 -8.60 -0.83
N ALA A 93 -23.44 -7.84 -0.61
CA ALA A 93 -22.11 -8.40 -0.46
C ALA A 93 -21.42 -7.83 0.78
N VAL A 94 -20.52 -8.63 1.36
CA VAL A 94 -19.62 -8.18 2.41
C VAL A 94 -18.24 -7.90 1.81
N ARG A 95 -17.72 -6.71 2.08
CA ARG A 95 -16.33 -6.35 1.80
C ARG A 95 -15.57 -6.29 3.12
N ALA A 96 -14.46 -7.01 3.21
CA ALA A 96 -13.54 -6.91 4.32
C ALA A 96 -12.28 -6.15 3.89
N THR A 97 -11.80 -5.25 4.73
CA THR A 97 -10.57 -4.48 4.50
C THR A 97 -9.73 -4.41 5.77
N LEU A 98 -8.42 -4.30 5.60
CA LEU A 98 -7.47 -4.00 6.67
C LEU A 98 -6.65 -2.78 6.24
N HIS A 99 -6.82 -1.67 6.95
CA HIS A 99 -6.03 -0.46 6.77
C HIS A 99 -4.95 -0.39 7.85
N ALA A 100 -3.80 0.21 7.54
CA ALA A 100 -2.78 0.53 8.52
C ALA A 100 -2.41 2.01 8.45
N PRO A 101 -1.86 2.58 9.53
CA PRO A 101 -1.25 3.89 9.49
C PRO A 101 -0.14 3.92 8.43
N GLY A 102 -0.15 4.91 7.56
CA GLY A 102 0.90 5.17 6.58
C GLY A 102 1.60 6.51 6.86
N SER A 103 2.68 6.79 6.11
CA SER A 103 3.35 8.09 6.18
C SER A 103 2.46 9.25 5.70
N VAL A 104 1.46 8.94 4.87
CA VAL A 104 0.43 9.85 4.39
C VAL A 104 -0.93 9.16 4.51
N GLY A 105 -1.69 9.48 5.55
CA GLY A 105 -3.03 8.92 5.79
C GLY A 105 -3.04 7.42 6.10
N GLU A 106 -4.21 6.81 5.96
CA GLU A 106 -4.38 5.36 6.10
C GLU A 106 -4.05 4.64 4.78
N ARG A 107 -3.35 3.52 4.87
CA ARG A 107 -2.96 2.68 3.74
C ARG A 107 -3.70 1.35 3.79
N LEU A 108 -4.45 1.03 2.73
CA LEU A 108 -5.10 -0.26 2.57
C LEU A 108 -4.04 -1.38 2.38
N MET A 109 -3.99 -2.33 3.31
CA MET A 109 -3.06 -3.47 3.28
C MET A 109 -3.71 -4.73 2.69
N PHE A 110 -4.96 -4.99 3.04
CA PHE A 110 -5.70 -6.17 2.57
C PHE A 110 -7.14 -5.81 2.24
N THR A 111 -7.70 -6.46 1.20
CA THR A 111 -9.10 -6.32 0.82
C THR A 111 -9.62 -7.63 0.23
N THR A 112 -10.93 -7.79 0.16
CA THR A 112 -11.57 -8.80 -0.69
C THR A 112 -11.44 -8.43 -2.17
N ASP A 113 -11.11 -9.41 -3.00
CA ASP A 113 -11.03 -9.33 -4.47
C ASP A 113 -12.16 -10.10 -5.18
N SER A 114 -12.90 -10.90 -4.43
CA SER A 114 -14.00 -11.74 -4.90
C SER A 114 -15.31 -11.33 -4.24
N HIS A 115 -16.42 -11.74 -4.85
CA HIS A 115 -17.76 -11.48 -4.34
C HIS A 115 -18.05 -12.40 -3.15
N HIS A 116 -18.52 -11.82 -2.04
CA HIS A 116 -18.93 -12.54 -0.83
C HIS A 116 -20.40 -12.26 -0.54
N PRO A 117 -21.34 -13.06 -1.09
CA PRO A 117 -22.77 -12.85 -0.90
C PRO A 117 -23.16 -12.90 0.57
N ALA A 118 -23.93 -11.91 1.03
CA ALA A 118 -24.44 -11.85 2.39
C ALA A 118 -25.74 -12.64 2.59
N PHE A 119 -26.57 -12.72 1.53
CA PHE A 119 -27.89 -13.34 1.55
C PHE A 119 -28.16 -14.09 0.23
N GLY A 120 -29.20 -14.93 0.25
CA GLY A 120 -29.65 -15.67 -0.92
C GLY A 120 -28.98 -17.04 -1.07
N PRO A 121 -29.23 -17.75 -2.19
CA PRO A 121 -28.82 -19.14 -2.36
C PRO A 121 -27.30 -19.34 -2.48
N GLU A 122 -26.56 -18.28 -2.82
CA GLU A 122 -25.10 -18.29 -2.93
C GLU A 122 -24.40 -17.94 -1.60
N ALA A 123 -25.16 -17.55 -0.57
CA ALA A 123 -24.59 -17.20 0.72
C ALA A 123 -24.23 -18.45 1.52
N GLU A 124 -23.00 -18.48 2.04
CA GLU A 124 -22.54 -19.55 2.92
C GLU A 124 -23.20 -19.45 4.31
N PRO A 125 -23.52 -20.58 4.97
CA PRO A 125 -24.10 -20.57 6.32
C PRO A 125 -23.21 -19.89 7.36
N ALA A 126 -21.90 -19.92 7.14
CA ALA A 126 -20.91 -19.18 7.90
C ALA A 126 -20.00 -18.44 6.92
N LEU A 127 -20.12 -17.11 6.89
CA LEU A 127 -19.37 -16.26 5.98
C LEU A 127 -17.88 -16.30 6.32
N ARG A 128 -17.08 -16.94 5.46
CA ARG A 128 -15.62 -17.01 5.59
C ARG A 128 -14.97 -16.24 4.46
N ILE A 129 -14.24 -15.20 4.82
CA ILE A 129 -13.60 -14.29 3.89
C ILE A 129 -12.09 -14.52 3.94
N VAL A 130 -11.46 -14.68 2.78
CA VAL A 130 -10.00 -14.64 2.64
C VAL A 130 -9.66 -13.36 1.92
N MET A 131 -9.08 -12.41 2.64
CA MET A 131 -8.59 -11.16 2.09
C MET A 131 -7.27 -11.40 1.35
N VAL A 132 -7.06 -10.63 0.29
CA VAL A 132 -5.81 -10.61 -0.46
C VAL A 132 -5.02 -9.36 -0.15
N ARG A 133 -3.69 -9.46 -0.17
CA ARG A 133 -2.81 -8.31 -0.01
C ARG A 133 -3.01 -7.33 -1.17
N VAL A 134 -3.23 -6.08 -0.86
CA VAL A 134 -3.18 -5.01 -1.86
C VAL A 134 -1.72 -4.83 -2.25
N ALA A 135 -1.41 -5.03 -3.53
CA ALA A 135 -0.15 -4.56 -4.07
C ALA A 135 -0.13 -3.05 -3.84
N GLU A 136 0.79 -2.56 -3.00
CA GLU A 136 1.06 -1.14 -2.97
C GLU A 136 1.32 -0.72 -4.42
N HIS A 137 0.56 0.25 -4.91
CA HIS A 137 1.05 1.02 -6.05
C HIS A 137 2.31 1.68 -5.51
N ALA A 138 3.47 1.04 -5.73
CA ALA A 138 4.75 1.62 -5.41
C ALA A 138 4.72 3.02 -6.02
N ALA A 139 4.98 4.04 -5.20
CA ALA A 139 5.12 5.38 -5.71
C ALA A 139 6.06 5.31 -6.93
N PRO A 140 5.74 5.99 -8.04
CA PRO A 140 6.53 5.88 -9.25
C PRO A 140 8.00 6.11 -8.89
N LEU A 141 8.84 5.11 -9.20
CA LEU A 141 10.26 5.17 -8.89
C LEU A 141 10.82 6.45 -9.51
N ARG A 142 11.58 7.19 -8.70
CA ARG A 142 12.31 8.37 -9.15
C ARG A 142 13.77 7.98 -9.32
N MET A 143 14.44 8.61 -10.28
CA MET A 143 15.88 8.44 -10.42
C MET A 143 16.60 8.85 -9.12
N VAL A 144 16.13 9.95 -8.51
CA VAL A 144 16.61 10.47 -7.23
C VAL A 144 16.05 9.65 -6.06
N GLY A 145 16.91 9.30 -5.10
CA GLY A 145 16.57 8.65 -3.84
C GLY A 145 16.55 7.12 -3.88
N ALA A 146 16.61 6.50 -5.07
CA ALA A 146 16.64 5.04 -5.23
C ALA A 146 18.07 4.51 -5.43
N LEU A 147 18.30 3.26 -5.01
CA LEU A 147 19.51 2.51 -5.33
C LEU A 147 19.31 1.73 -6.64
N TRP A 148 20.13 2.02 -7.63
CA TRP A 148 20.05 1.45 -8.97
C TRP A 148 21.22 0.51 -9.20
N ARG A 149 20.97 -0.80 -9.30
CA ARG A 149 22.00 -1.81 -9.60
C ARG A 149 22.17 -1.99 -11.09
N LEU A 150 23.42 -2.03 -11.56
CA LEU A 150 23.75 -2.17 -12.98
C LEU A 150 23.34 -3.56 -13.50
N THR A 151 22.63 -3.60 -14.63
CA THR A 151 22.17 -4.83 -15.30
C THR A 151 22.64 -4.92 -16.74
N ALA A 152 22.98 -3.80 -17.38
CA ALA A 152 23.66 -3.79 -18.67
C ALA A 152 24.51 -2.54 -18.85
N LEU A 153 25.61 -2.65 -19.60
CA LEU A 153 26.53 -1.56 -19.90
C LEU A 153 27.04 -1.70 -21.33
N GLY A 154 26.94 -0.64 -22.13
CA GLY A 154 27.38 -0.67 -23.54
C GLY A 154 26.67 -1.73 -24.39
N GLY A 155 25.44 -2.11 -24.01
CA GLY A 155 24.67 -3.17 -24.67
C GLY A 155 24.97 -4.59 -24.19
N GLU A 156 25.99 -4.80 -23.37
CA GLU A 156 26.30 -6.11 -22.79
C GLU A 156 25.59 -6.33 -21.46
N ALA A 157 25.09 -7.55 -21.24
CA ALA A 157 24.48 -7.93 -19.97
C ALA A 157 25.54 -7.94 -18.86
N PHE A 158 25.22 -7.27 -17.76
CA PHE A 158 26.05 -7.21 -16.57
C PHE A 158 25.45 -8.17 -15.53
N ALA A 159 26.24 -9.15 -15.07
CA ALA A 159 25.78 -10.06 -14.03
C ALA A 159 25.42 -9.25 -12.77
N PRO A 160 24.27 -9.56 -12.11
CA PRO A 160 23.91 -8.91 -10.85
C PRO A 160 25.07 -8.94 -9.87
N GLY A 161 25.42 -7.79 -9.30
CA GLY A 161 26.59 -7.65 -8.46
C GLY A 161 26.60 -6.34 -7.68
N GLU A 162 27.79 -5.97 -7.19
CA GLU A 162 27.97 -4.79 -6.33
C GLU A 162 27.93 -3.46 -7.09
N ALA A 163 27.89 -3.46 -8.42
CA ALA A 163 27.86 -2.24 -9.21
C ALA A 163 26.50 -1.54 -9.09
N HIS A 164 26.48 -0.34 -8.52
CA HIS A 164 25.26 0.42 -8.26
C HIS A 164 25.53 1.92 -8.21
N VAL A 165 24.47 2.71 -8.39
CA VAL A 165 24.48 4.16 -8.21
C VAL A 165 23.28 4.63 -7.39
N VAL A 166 23.47 5.72 -6.67
CA VAL A 166 22.45 6.46 -5.92
C VAL A 166 22.65 7.93 -6.26
N LEU A 167 21.58 8.63 -6.62
CA LEU A 167 21.53 10.08 -6.74
C LEU A 167 20.66 10.63 -5.62
N ASP A 168 21.19 11.49 -4.76
CA ASP A 168 20.41 12.13 -3.70
C ASP A 168 19.74 13.44 -4.17
N ALA A 169 18.87 13.99 -3.32
CA ALA A 169 18.07 15.18 -3.65
C ALA A 169 18.94 16.44 -3.78
N GLU A 170 20.13 16.42 -3.20
CA GLU A 170 21.13 17.49 -3.26
C GLU A 170 21.98 17.43 -4.53
N GLY A 171 21.73 16.46 -5.42
CA GLY A 171 22.43 16.33 -6.70
C GLY A 171 23.79 15.65 -6.60
N ARG A 172 24.06 14.92 -5.52
CA ARG A 172 25.27 14.11 -5.37
C ARG A 172 25.00 12.69 -5.84
N ILE A 173 25.81 12.25 -6.80
CA ILE A 173 25.83 10.86 -7.25
C ILE A 173 26.93 10.10 -6.52
N ALA A 174 26.62 8.91 -6.02
CA ALA A 174 27.57 8.02 -5.38
C ALA A 174 27.28 6.57 -5.78
N GLY A 175 28.27 5.70 -5.66
CA GLY A 175 28.06 4.30 -6.01
C GLY A 175 29.33 3.46 -5.97
N SER A 176 29.23 2.29 -6.60
CA SER A 176 30.35 1.37 -6.82
C SER A 176 30.36 0.92 -8.27
N GLY A 177 31.53 0.89 -8.90
CA GLY A 177 31.75 0.23 -10.19
C GLY A 177 32.01 -1.27 -10.07
N GLY A 178 31.91 -1.83 -8.85
CA GLY A 178 32.23 -3.21 -8.51
C GLY A 178 33.67 -3.43 -8.04
N CYS A 179 34.60 -2.51 -8.31
CA CYS A 179 35.96 -2.52 -7.75
C CYS A 179 36.19 -1.31 -6.83
N ASN A 180 35.96 -0.11 -7.36
CA ASN A 180 36.10 1.16 -6.69
C ASN A 180 34.75 1.83 -6.48
N ARG A 181 34.74 2.70 -5.47
CA ARG A 181 33.62 3.59 -5.22
C ARG A 181 33.74 4.79 -6.13
N LEU A 182 32.59 5.22 -6.65
CA LEU A 182 32.45 6.44 -7.44
C LEU A 182 31.70 7.52 -6.65
N GLY A 183 32.00 8.78 -6.95
CA GLY A 183 31.30 9.93 -6.40
C GLY A 183 31.38 11.14 -7.32
N GLY A 184 30.42 12.04 -7.23
CA GLY A 184 30.42 13.28 -8.00
C GLY A 184 29.10 14.03 -7.86
N GLN A 185 28.86 14.93 -8.80
CA GLN A 185 27.57 15.62 -8.92
C GLN A 185 26.84 15.14 -10.17
N ALA A 186 25.53 14.99 -10.07
CA ALA A 186 24.67 14.77 -11.22
C ALA A 186 23.32 15.44 -11.01
N ILE A 187 22.68 15.80 -12.11
CA ILE A 187 21.33 16.37 -12.13
C ILE A 187 20.45 15.44 -12.95
N ALA A 188 19.33 15.04 -12.37
CA ALA A 188 18.26 14.35 -13.06
C ALA A 188 17.01 15.23 -13.00
N ARG A 189 16.57 15.71 -14.17
CA ARG A 189 15.38 16.56 -14.29
C ARG A 189 14.16 15.72 -14.62
N ASP A 190 12.98 16.17 -14.17
CA ASP A 190 11.70 15.49 -14.41
C ASP A 190 11.32 15.39 -15.90
N ASP A 191 11.93 16.20 -16.78
CA ASP A 191 11.77 16.13 -18.23
C ASP A 191 12.58 14.99 -18.90
N GLY A 192 13.30 14.20 -18.10
CA GLY A 192 14.13 13.09 -18.57
C GLY A 192 15.56 13.49 -18.91
N ALA A 193 15.97 14.75 -18.71
CA ALA A 193 17.36 15.16 -18.90
C ALA A 193 18.26 14.67 -17.75
N PHE A 194 19.43 14.14 -18.11
CA PHE A 194 20.47 13.75 -17.16
C PHE A 194 21.78 14.48 -17.48
N LEU A 195 22.48 14.93 -16.45
CA LEU A 195 23.81 15.49 -16.61
C LEU A 195 24.68 15.12 -15.41
N ALA A 196 25.73 14.35 -15.62
CA ALA A 196 26.78 14.15 -14.63
C ALA A 196 27.93 15.15 -14.87
N GLY A 197 28.48 15.68 -13.78
CA GLY A 197 29.80 16.32 -13.79
C GLY A 197 30.91 15.27 -13.87
N ARG A 198 32.17 15.72 -13.75
CA ARG A 198 33.30 14.79 -13.62
C ARG A 198 33.13 13.92 -12.37
N LEU A 199 33.24 12.62 -12.55
CA LEU A 199 33.19 11.65 -11.46
C LEU A 199 34.60 11.40 -10.92
N ILE A 200 34.66 11.20 -9.62
CA ILE A 200 35.87 10.81 -8.89
C ILE A 200 35.73 9.37 -8.44
N SER A 201 36.87 8.69 -8.31
CA SER A 201 36.92 7.29 -7.88
C SER A 201 38.08 7.03 -6.95
N THR A 202 37.94 6.02 -6.10
CA THR A 202 39.05 5.47 -5.33
C THR A 202 39.96 4.62 -6.23
N MET A 203 41.21 4.38 -5.82
CA MET A 203 42.16 3.55 -6.58
C MET A 203 42.53 2.28 -5.81
N ARG A 204 41.65 1.26 -5.85
CA ARG A 204 41.94 -0.11 -5.41
C ARG A 204 42.40 -0.93 -6.60
N ALA A 205 43.39 -1.79 -6.39
CA ALA A 205 43.80 -2.75 -7.39
C ALA A 205 42.81 -3.92 -7.44
N CYS A 206 42.20 -4.13 -8.60
CA CYS A 206 41.38 -5.30 -8.93
C CYS A 206 41.89 -5.92 -10.23
N PRO A 207 41.45 -7.15 -10.57
CA PRO A 207 41.73 -7.74 -11.88
C PRO A 207 41.31 -6.81 -13.02
N GLU A 208 42.11 -6.78 -14.09
CA GLU A 208 41.93 -5.93 -15.27
C GLU A 208 40.49 -5.92 -15.84
N PRO A 209 39.78 -7.05 -15.97
CA PRO A 209 38.39 -7.06 -16.42
C PRO A 209 37.42 -6.26 -15.51
N ALA A 210 37.67 -6.21 -14.20
CA ALA A 210 36.87 -5.39 -13.29
C ALA A 210 37.18 -3.89 -13.48
N MET A 211 38.47 -3.55 -13.60
CA MET A 211 38.92 -2.18 -13.84
C MET A 211 38.43 -1.60 -15.17
N ARG A 212 38.30 -2.41 -16.23
CA ARG A 212 37.73 -1.96 -17.51
C ARG A 212 36.23 -1.71 -17.42
N ARG A 213 35.50 -2.59 -16.74
CA ARG A 213 34.04 -2.44 -16.53
C ARG A 213 33.70 -1.21 -15.70
N GLU A 214 34.49 -0.94 -14.66
CA GLU A 214 34.36 0.28 -13.86
C GLU A 214 34.54 1.55 -14.71
N ARG A 215 35.63 1.62 -15.49
CA ARG A 215 35.88 2.76 -16.38
C ARG A 215 34.73 2.98 -17.36
N ALA A 216 34.26 1.91 -17.99
CA ALA A 216 33.12 1.97 -18.91
C ALA A 216 31.84 2.48 -18.22
N LEU A 217 31.62 2.15 -16.94
CA LEU A 217 30.47 2.68 -16.19
C LEU A 217 30.59 4.20 -15.99
N PHE A 218 31.78 4.69 -15.68
CA PHE A 218 31.98 6.12 -15.45
C PHE A 218 31.83 6.89 -16.76
N ASP A 219 32.43 6.38 -17.84
CA ASP A 219 32.29 6.95 -19.17
C ASP A 219 30.81 7.02 -19.58
N ALA A 220 30.03 5.96 -19.29
CA ALA A 220 28.59 5.94 -19.56
C ALA A 220 27.82 6.98 -18.72
N LEU A 221 28.14 7.13 -17.44
CA LEU A 221 27.51 8.14 -16.56
C LEU A 221 27.85 9.56 -17.04
N GLU A 222 29.10 9.85 -17.39
CA GLU A 222 29.51 11.18 -17.87
C GLU A 222 28.97 11.51 -19.27
N ALA A 223 28.81 10.50 -20.14
CA ALA A 223 28.28 10.66 -21.48
C ALA A 223 26.74 10.75 -21.52
N ALA A 224 26.04 10.26 -20.49
CA ALA A 224 24.58 10.24 -20.47
C ALA A 224 23.97 11.65 -20.51
N ARG A 225 22.91 11.79 -21.31
CA ARG A 225 22.13 13.02 -21.49
C ARG A 225 20.64 12.83 -21.25
N GLY A 226 20.17 11.57 -21.31
CA GLY A 226 18.79 11.21 -21.01
C GLY A 226 18.70 10.11 -19.97
N TRP A 227 17.61 10.10 -19.22
CA TRP A 227 17.22 9.00 -18.36
C TRP A 227 15.73 8.66 -18.55
N ARG A 228 15.38 7.39 -18.34
CA ARG A 228 13.99 6.92 -18.36
C ARG A 228 13.80 5.76 -17.38
N ILE A 229 12.67 5.75 -16.68
CA ILE A 229 12.25 4.64 -15.82
C ILE A 229 11.02 3.97 -16.42
N GLU A 230 11.07 2.65 -16.55
CA GLU A 230 9.97 1.78 -16.99
C GLU A 230 9.84 0.63 -15.99
N GLY A 231 8.78 0.63 -15.18
CA GLY A 231 8.65 -0.32 -14.06
C GLY A 231 9.78 -0.12 -13.05
N ASP A 232 10.60 -1.17 -12.84
CA ASP A 232 11.78 -1.15 -11.97
C ASP A 232 13.10 -0.93 -12.73
N ALA A 233 13.05 -0.64 -14.04
CA ALA A 233 14.23 -0.49 -14.88
C ALA A 233 14.54 0.97 -15.17
N LEU A 234 15.78 1.39 -14.90
CA LEU A 234 16.32 2.69 -15.30
C LEU A 234 17.23 2.51 -16.51
N THR A 235 17.03 3.31 -17.55
CA THR A 235 17.95 3.41 -18.69
C THR A 235 18.57 4.80 -18.74
N LEU A 236 19.90 4.86 -18.88
CA LEU A 236 20.63 6.07 -19.24
C LEU A 236 20.98 6.02 -20.72
N SER A 237 20.76 7.14 -21.42
CA SER A 237 21.00 7.27 -22.86
C SER A 237 21.92 8.44 -23.18
N ASP A 238 22.62 8.35 -24.30
CA ASP A 238 23.40 9.47 -24.85
C ASP A 238 22.49 10.56 -25.49
N ALA A 239 23.11 11.58 -26.08
CA ALA A 239 22.40 12.68 -26.75
C ALA A 239 21.55 12.25 -27.97
N SER A 240 21.86 11.09 -28.58
CA SER A 240 21.10 10.52 -29.70
C SER A 240 19.94 9.64 -29.23
N GLY A 241 19.87 9.34 -27.92
CA GLY A 241 18.91 8.42 -27.33
C GLY A 241 19.39 6.97 -27.23
N ALA A 242 20.61 6.66 -27.70
CA ALA A 242 21.15 5.31 -27.63
C ALA A 242 21.43 4.92 -26.17
N PRO A 243 21.06 3.70 -25.74
CA PRO A 243 21.22 3.27 -24.36
C PRO A 243 22.70 3.03 -24.03
N LEU A 244 23.19 3.69 -22.98
CA LEU A 244 24.56 3.54 -22.47
C LEU A 244 24.62 2.54 -21.31
N ALA A 245 23.66 2.62 -20.39
CA ALA A 245 23.59 1.76 -19.22
C ALA A 245 22.13 1.47 -18.84
N ARG A 246 21.88 0.25 -18.34
CA ARG A 246 20.61 -0.13 -17.74
C ARG A 246 20.83 -0.58 -16.30
N PHE A 247 19.88 -0.23 -15.47
CA PHE A 247 19.86 -0.55 -14.05
C PHE A 247 18.50 -1.10 -13.65
N ARG A 248 18.47 -1.77 -12.51
CA ARG A 248 17.25 -2.17 -11.83
C ARG A 248 17.22 -1.58 -10.43
N ALA A 249 16.06 -1.11 -9.99
CA ALA A 249 15.86 -0.66 -8.62
C ALA A 249 16.08 -1.82 -7.65
N ASP A 250 16.83 -1.58 -6.58
CA ASP A 250 16.88 -2.47 -5.45
C ASP A 250 15.62 -2.27 -4.59
N PRO A 251 14.76 -3.29 -4.41
CA PRO A 251 13.66 -3.18 -3.48
C PRO A 251 14.23 -3.13 -2.05
N SER A 252 14.29 -1.92 -1.48
CA SER A 252 14.57 -1.70 -0.06
C SER A 252 13.47 -2.27 0.82
#